data_AF-A0A7S7UG28-F1
#
_entry.id   AF-A0A7S7UG28-F1
#
_cell.length_a   1.000
_cell.length_b   1.000
_cell.length_c   1.000
_cell.angle_alpha   90.00
_cell.angle_beta   90.00
_cell.angle_gamma   90.00
#
_symmetry.space_group_name_H-M   'P 1'
#
loop_
_entity.id
_entity.type
_entity.pdbx_description
1 polymer ?
#
loop_
_entity_poly.entity_id
_entity_poly.type
_entity_poly.pdbx_seq_one_letter_code
_entity_poly.pdbx_strand_id
1 'polypeptide(L)' 'MPRVKADGGGTITFMLALGAARQMCRLTTTFQTDKQAFSYLHKYRKEFEHIARARLASGELENGIVVLSML' A
#
# COMPACT_ATOMS: atom_id res chain seq x y z
N MET A 1 -10.75 -7.73 23.94
CA MET A 1 -10.51 -7.16 22.60
C MET A 1 -10.41 -8.33 21.62
N PRO A 2 -11.33 -8.50 20.65
CA PRO A 2 -11.33 -9.71 19.84
C PRO A 2 -10.29 -9.61 18.70
N ARG A 3 -9.28 -10.48 18.81
CA ARG A 3 -8.47 -11.15 17.78
C ARG A 3 -8.58 -10.60 16.35
N VAL A 4 -7.64 -9.74 15.95
CA VAL A 4 -7.21 -9.65 14.54
C VAL A 4 -6.59 -11.00 14.18
N LYS A 5 -7.33 -11.81 13.44
CA LYS A 5 -6.75 -12.95 12.73
C LYS A 5 -5.97 -12.34 11.55
N ALA A 6 -4.67 -12.10 11.76
CA ALA A 6 -3.73 -11.95 10.67
C ALA A 6 -3.53 -13.35 10.06
N ASP A 7 -4.53 -13.82 9.32
CA ASP A 7 -4.42 -15.03 8.52
C ASP A 7 -3.57 -14.68 7.29
N GLY A 8 -2.25 -14.82 7.45
CA GLY A 8 -1.28 -15.01 6.36
C GLY A 8 -1.22 -13.94 5.27
N GLY A 9 -0.60 -12.79 5.55
CA GLY A 9 -0.13 -11.88 4.50
C GLY A 9 -0.27 -10.43 4.94
N GLY A 10 0.84 -9.83 5.41
CA GLY A 10 0.95 -8.49 5.98
C GLY A 10 0.59 -7.36 5.01
N THR A 11 -0.67 -7.30 4.61
CA THR A 11 -1.16 -6.32 3.65
C THR A 11 -1.67 -5.11 4.41
N ILE A 12 -1.10 -3.93 4.15
CA ILE A 12 -1.57 -2.68 4.73
C ILE A 12 -2.28 -1.83 3.68
N THR A 13 -3.37 -1.19 4.08
CA THR A 13 -4.03 -0.17 3.27
C THR A 13 -3.70 1.21 3.78
N PHE A 14 -3.45 2.13 2.85
CA PHE A 14 -3.10 3.51 3.16
C PHE A 14 -3.58 4.44 2.05
N MET A 15 -3.73 5.72 2.37
CA MET A 15 -4.02 6.75 1.39
C MET A 15 -2.72 7.42 0.97
N LEU A 16 -2.51 7.51 -0.34
CA LEU A 16 -1.34 8.14 -0.92
C LEU A 16 -1.78 9.36 -1.72
N ALA A 17 -1.05 10.46 -1.54
CA ALA A 17 -1.31 11.71 -2.25
C ALA A 17 -0.66 11.65 -3.64
N LEU A 18 -1.47 11.43 -4.67
CA LEU A 18 -1.05 11.47 -6.07
C LEU A 18 -1.32 12.87 -6.64
N GLY A 19 -0.47 13.84 -6.27
CA GLY A 19 -0.69 15.25 -6.63
C GLY A 19 -1.90 15.84 -5.90
N ALA A 20 -2.93 16.24 -6.65
CA ALA A 20 -4.17 16.79 -6.09
C ALA A 20 -5.18 15.70 -5.63
N ALA A 21 -4.99 14.45 -6.06
CA ALA A 21 -5.87 13.34 -5.73
C ALA A 21 -5.33 12.54 -4.53
N ARG A 22 -6.23 11.99 -3.72
CA ARG A 22 -5.92 10.98 -2.70
C ARG A 22 -6.36 9.63 -3.23
N GLN A 23 -5.41 8.73 -3.43
CA GLN A 23 -5.68 7.40 -3.94
C GLN A 23 -5.54 6.37 -2.83
N MET A 24 -6.54 5.51 -2.68
CA MET A 24 -6.45 4.36 -1.79
C MET A 24 -5.50 3.34 -2.41
N CYS A 25 -4.49 2.95 -1.64
CA CYS A 25 -3.46 2.02 -2.04
C CYS A 25 -3.40 0.86 -1.03
N ARG A 26 -3.12 -0.34 -1.54
CA ARG A 26 -2.94 -1.54 -0.74
C ARG A 26 -1.53 -2.07 -0.99
N LEU A 27 -0.69 -2.06 0.03
CA LEU A 27 0.66 -2.61 -0.03
C LEU A 27 0.67 -4.00 0.59
N THR A 28 0.96 -5.00 -0.23
CA THR A 28 1.17 -6.38 0.22
C THR A 28 2.60 -6.50 0.75
N THR A 29 2.75 -6.79 2.04
CA THR A 29 4.05 -7.02 2.68
C THR A 29 4.12 -8.39 3.32
N THR A 30 5.34 -8.86 3.52
CA THR A 30 5.63 -10.07 4.30
C THR A 30 5.86 -9.76 5.78
N PHE A 31 5.69 -8.50 6.20
CA PHE A 31 5.90 -8.11 7.59
C PHE A 31 4.82 -8.70 8.48
N GLN A 32 5.24 -9.13 9.67
CA GLN A 32 4.35 -9.70 10.68
C GLN A 32 3.58 -8.63 11.47
N THR A 33 3.99 -7.37 11.38
CA THR A 33 3.36 -6.26 12.12
C THR A 33 3.14 -5.03 11.24
N ASP A 34 2.02 -4.35 11.45
CA ASP A 34 1.71 -3.08 10.77
C ASP A 34 2.80 -2.05 10.97
N LYS A 35 3.41 -1.98 12.16
CA LYS A 35 4.48 -1.01 12.45
C LYS A 35 5.67 -1.15 11.52
N GLN A 36 6.06 -2.38 11.18
CA GLN A 36 7.15 -2.64 10.24
C GLN A 36 6.74 -2.25 8.81
N ALA A 37 5.52 -2.60 8.40
CA ALA A 37 4.98 -2.24 7.10
C ALA A 37 4.86 -0.72 6.91
N PHE A 38 4.37 0.01 7.92
CA PHE A 38 4.31 1.48 7.90
C PHE A 38 5.70 2.11 7.92
N SER A 39 6.66 1.55 8.67
CA SER A 39 8.04 2.04 8.66
C SER A 39 8.69 1.85 7.28
N TYR A 40 8.45 0.71 6.63
CA TYR A 40 8.87 0.46 5.24
C TYR A 40 8.22 1.43 4.26
N LEU A 41 6.89 1.57 4.33
CA LEU A 41 6.13 2.50 3.50
C LEU A 41 6.66 3.93 3.64
N HIS A 42 6.95 4.38 4.86
CA HIS A 42 7.49 5.71 5.11
C HIS A 42 8.89 5.88 4.53
N LYS A 43 9.74 4.85 4.62
CA LYS A 43 11.10 4.85 4.04
C LYS A 43 11.07 4.94 2.51
N TYR A 44 10.16 4.23 1.86
CA TYR A 44 10.04 4.16 0.39
C TYR A 44 8.87 4.96 -0.18
N ARG A 45 8.39 5.97 0.57
CA ARG A 45 7.16 6.71 0.22
C ARG A 45 7.20 7.25 -1.21
N LYS A 46 8.30 7.90 -1.61
CA LYS A 46 8.47 8.47 -2.95
C LYS A 46 8.39 7.42 -4.05
N GLU A 47 8.97 6.26 -3.84
CA GLU A 47 8.96 5.16 -4.82
C GLU A 47 7.55 4.58 -4.94
N PHE A 48 6.86 4.37 -3.83
CA PHE A 48 5.45 3.97 -3.86
C PHE A 48 4.57 5.03 -4.52
N GLU A 49 4.84 6.32 -4.34
CA GLU A 49 4.13 7.40 -5.02
C GLU A 49 4.36 7.35 -6.54
N HIS A 50 5.60 7.10 -6.97
CA HIS A 50 5.95 6.96 -8.37
C HIS A 50 5.27 5.74 -9.02
N ILE A 51 5.35 4.57 -8.36
CA ILE A 51 4.76 3.33 -8.85
C ILE A 51 3.23 3.43 -8.85
N ALA A 52 2.63 3.97 -7.79
CA ALA A 52 1.19 4.14 -7.73
C ALA A 52 0.68 5.07 -8.84
N ARG A 53 1.43 6.14 -9.16
CA ARG A 53 1.12 6.99 -10.31
C ARG A 53 1.22 6.23 -11.62
N ALA A 54 2.26 5.43 -11.82
CA ALA A 54 2.45 4.65 -13.04
C ALA A 54 1.32 3.60 -13.21
N ARG A 55 0.98 2.86 -12.15
CA ARG A 55 -0.14 1.90 -12.13
C ARG A 55 -1.48 2.58 -12.42
N LEU A 56 -1.73 3.74 -11.78
CA LEU A 56 -2.94 4.52 -12.00
C LEU A 56 -3.04 4.99 -13.47
N ALA A 57 -1.95 5.49 -14.04
CA ALA A 57 -1.89 5.90 -15.44
C ALA A 57 -2.09 4.71 -16.41
N SER A 58 -1.64 3.52 -16.01
CA SER A 58 -1.85 2.29 -16.76
C SER A 58 -3.24 1.66 -16.55
N GLY A 59 -4.04 2.17 -15.61
CA GLY A 59 -5.35 1.60 -15.25
C GLY A 59 -5.28 0.29 -14.46
N GLU A 60 -4.11 -0.06 -13.91
CA GLU A 60 -3.90 -1.29 -13.13
C GLU A 60 -4.40 -1.10 -11.68
N LEU A 61 -5.72 -1.06 -11.54
CA LEU A 61 -6.42 -0.89 -10.27
C LEU A 61 -7.27 -2.12 -9.98
N GLU A 62 -7.15 -2.68 -8.78
CA GLU A 62 -8.09 -3.70 -8.31
C GLU A 62 -9.24 -3.02 -7.57
N ASN A 63 -10.45 -3.08 -8.12
CA ASN A 63 -11.64 -2.51 -7.48
C ASN A 63 -11.51 -1.02 -7.12
N GLY A 64 -10.77 -0.26 -7.95
CA GLY A 64 -10.47 1.16 -7.73
C GLY A 64 -9.32 1.44 -6.75
N ILE A 65 -8.62 0.40 -6.28
CA ILE A 65 -7.50 0.48 -5.35
C ILE A 65 -6.21 0.14 -6.10
N VAL A 66 -5.19 0.97 -5.91
CA VAL A 66 -3.85 0.65 -6.44
C VAL A 66 -3.25 -0.44 -5.55
N VAL A 67 -2.93 -1.58 -6.14
CA VAL A 67 -2.27 -2.67 -5.42
C VAL A 67 -0.78 -2.65 -5.68
N LEU A 68 -0.02 -2.53 -4.60
CA LEU A 68 1.42 -2.42 -4.56
C LEU A 68 1.99 -3.65 -3.85
N SER A 69 3.20 -4.02 -4.23
CA SER A 69 4.01 -5.06 -3.58
C SER A 69 5.29 -4.43 -3.03
N MET A 70 5.95 -5.11 -2.10
CA MET A 70 7.27 -4.66 -1.63
C MET A 70 8.24 -4.51 -2.80
N LEU A 71 9.02 -3.42 -2.75
CA LEU A 71 10.18 -3.18 -3.61
C LEU A 71 11.32 -4.13 -3.30
#